data_AF-A0A314Z0B2-F1
#
_entry.id   AF-A0A314Z0B2-F1
#
_cell.length_a   1.000
_cell.length_b   1.000
_cell.length_c   1.000
_cell.angle_alpha   90.00
_cell.angle_beta   90.00
_cell.angle_gamma   90.00
#
_symmetry.space_group_name_H-M   'P 1'
#
loop_
_entity.id
_entity.type
_entity.pdbx_description
1 polymer ?
#
loop_
_entity_poly.entity_id
_entity_poly.type
_entity_poly.pdbx_seq_one_letter_code
_entity_poly.pdbx_strand_id
1 'polypeptide(L)'
;MENKANPAGVHVFALTKNMIGEIENRSSYLSAIKSEVETQAEFINFLISEVESAKFTNIADVEAFVNWLDRQLSSLVDERAVLKHFPQWPERKADTLREAACNYRDLRNLKSEVTSFEDNMKEPTILALRRMEALQDRLERSVSSAERTRESASKKYRDFQIPWEWMLDSGLMGQMKLSSLRLANEYMKRIIKEVQSSDCSREDNLLLQGVRFAFRVHQFAGGFNSETVLTFEELKKIGTNSSRNGTL
;
A
#
# COMPACT_ATOMS: atom_id res chain seq x y z
N MET A 1 -61.15 -27.99 21.11
CA MET A 1 -59.83 -28.58 21.44
C MET A 1 -58.80 -27.82 20.63
N GLU A 2 -58.23 -26.75 21.19
CA GLU A 2 -57.13 -26.01 20.55
C GLU A 2 -55.85 -26.27 21.35
N ASN A 3 -54.92 -27.00 20.72
CA ASN A 3 -53.62 -27.32 21.28
C ASN A 3 -52.77 -26.05 21.34
N LYS A 4 -52.63 -25.49 22.54
CA LYS A 4 -51.75 -24.37 22.84
C LYS A 4 -50.30 -24.87 22.91
N ALA A 5 -49.61 -24.84 21.77
CA ALA A 5 -48.20 -25.20 21.67
C ALA A 5 -47.35 -24.30 22.59
N ASN A 6 -46.57 -24.92 23.47
CA ASN A 6 -45.78 -24.27 24.50
C ASN A 6 -44.53 -23.60 23.87
N PRO A 7 -44.37 -22.26 23.92
CA PRO A 7 -43.28 -21.54 23.23
C PRO A 7 -41.88 -21.80 23.82
N ALA A 8 -41.79 -22.30 25.05
CA ALA A 8 -40.52 -22.62 25.71
C ALA A 8 -39.81 -23.86 25.10
N GLY A 9 -40.57 -24.85 24.61
CA GLY A 9 -40.01 -26.05 23.99
C GLY A 9 -39.38 -25.78 22.62
N VAL A 10 -39.93 -24.80 21.87
CA VAL A 10 -39.43 -24.40 20.55
C VAL A 10 -38.09 -23.67 20.67
N HIS A 11 -37.92 -22.86 21.71
CA HIS A 11 -36.69 -22.08 21.93
C HIS A 11 -35.51 -22.94 22.39
N VAL A 12 -35.76 -23.94 23.25
CA VAL A 12 -34.73 -24.91 23.68
C VAL A 12 -34.34 -25.83 22.53
N PHE A 13 -35.29 -26.28 21.71
CA PHE A 13 -35.01 -27.12 20.55
C PHE A 13 -34.25 -26.35 19.45
N ALA A 14 -34.52 -25.05 19.28
CA ALA A 14 -33.75 -24.19 18.39
C ALA A 14 -32.32 -23.97 18.90
N LEU A 15 -32.13 -23.78 20.22
CA LEU A 15 -30.81 -23.62 20.82
C LEU A 15 -29.98 -24.91 20.73
N THR A 16 -30.57 -26.08 21.01
CA THR A 16 -29.88 -27.37 20.90
C THR A 16 -29.59 -27.74 19.45
N LYS A 17 -30.50 -27.45 18.51
CA LYS A 17 -30.27 -27.64 17.07
C LYS A 17 -29.17 -26.73 16.53
N ASN A 18 -29.06 -25.49 17.04
CA ASN A 18 -27.94 -24.60 16.73
C ASN A 18 -26.61 -25.14 17.31
N MET A 19 -26.60 -25.62 18.55
CA MET A 19 -25.41 -26.23 19.15
C MET A 19 -24.96 -27.51 18.42
N ILE A 20 -25.90 -28.36 18.02
CA ILE A 20 -25.63 -29.59 17.26
C ILE A 20 -25.09 -29.24 15.87
N GLY A 21 -25.68 -28.26 15.18
CA GLY A 21 -25.16 -27.78 13.90
C GLY A 21 -23.75 -27.17 14.01
N GLU A 22 -23.45 -26.45 15.10
CA GLU A 22 -22.09 -25.95 15.37
C GLU A 22 -21.09 -27.09 15.64
N ILE A 23 -21.50 -28.14 16.37
CA ILE A 23 -20.65 -29.31 16.65
C ILE A 23 -20.41 -30.13 15.38
N GLU A 24 -21.46 -30.38 14.58
CA GLU A 24 -21.35 -31.09 13.30
C GLU A 24 -20.48 -30.33 12.30
N ASN A 25 -20.65 -29.00 12.21
CA ASN A 25 -19.79 -28.16 11.37
C ASN A 25 -18.33 -28.17 11.85
N ARG A 26 -18.08 -28.15 13.17
CA ARG A 26 -16.71 -28.30 13.70
C ARG A 26 -16.13 -29.68 13.43
N SER A 27 -16.96 -30.73 13.50
CA SER A 27 -16.56 -32.11 13.23
C SER A 27 -16.24 -32.34 11.76
N SER A 28 -17.08 -31.82 10.85
CA SER A 28 -16.86 -31.90 9.40
C SER A 28 -15.64 -31.09 8.99
N TYR A 29 -15.46 -29.90 9.56
CA TYR A 29 -14.27 -29.07 9.36
C TYR A 29 -12.97 -29.77 9.75
N LEU A 30 -12.90 -30.33 10.97
CA LEU A 30 -11.72 -31.05 11.43
C LEU A 30 -11.45 -32.32 10.60
N SER A 31 -12.51 -32.99 10.15
CA SER A 31 -12.40 -34.16 9.28
C SER A 31 -11.87 -33.80 7.89
N ALA A 32 -12.31 -32.67 7.33
CA ALA A 32 -11.81 -32.14 6.06
C ALA A 32 -10.31 -31.79 6.16
N ILE A 33 -9.89 -31.09 7.23
CA ILE A 33 -8.47 -30.79 7.47
C ILE A 33 -7.65 -32.07 7.56
N LYS A 34 -8.10 -33.06 8.35
CA LYS A 34 -7.37 -34.32 8.50
C LYS A 34 -7.25 -35.07 7.16
N SER A 35 -8.33 -35.13 6.39
CA SER A 35 -8.34 -35.73 5.05
C SER A 35 -7.39 -35.01 4.10
N GLU A 36 -7.35 -33.68 4.10
CA GLU A 36 -6.41 -32.92 3.26
C GLU A 36 -4.96 -33.10 3.70
N VAL A 37 -4.68 -33.14 5.00
CA VAL A 37 -3.33 -33.42 5.53
C VAL A 37 -2.84 -34.78 5.05
N GLU A 38 -3.70 -35.80 5.04
CA GLU A 38 -3.35 -37.15 4.57
C GLU A 38 -3.21 -37.23 3.04
N THR A 39 -4.06 -36.53 2.29
CA THR A 39 -4.11 -36.64 0.81
C THR A 39 -3.15 -35.69 0.09
N GLN A 40 -2.83 -34.54 0.66
CA GLN A 40 -2.01 -33.50 0.03
C GLN A 40 -0.57 -33.47 0.57
N ALA A 41 -0.14 -34.47 1.33
CA ALA A 41 1.19 -34.50 1.92
C ALA A 41 2.33 -34.35 0.87
N GLU A 42 2.22 -35.01 -0.27
CA GLU A 42 3.20 -34.89 -1.37
C GLU A 42 3.25 -33.48 -1.95
N PHE A 43 2.09 -32.85 -2.13
CA PHE A 43 1.97 -31.48 -2.60
C PHE A 43 2.57 -30.48 -1.62
N ILE A 44 2.28 -30.60 -0.32
CA ILE A 44 2.87 -29.72 0.69
C ILE A 44 4.38 -29.92 0.80
N ASN A 45 4.87 -31.16 0.74
CA ASN A 45 6.31 -31.43 0.72
C ASN A 45 7.00 -30.82 -0.51
N PHE A 46 6.34 -30.80 -1.68
CA PHE A 46 6.81 -30.06 -2.84
C PHE A 46 6.89 -28.55 -2.56
N LEU A 47 5.83 -27.94 -2.00
CA LEU A 47 5.84 -26.52 -1.64
C LEU A 47 6.93 -26.19 -0.61
N ILE A 48 7.19 -27.07 0.37
CA ILE A 48 8.27 -26.91 1.35
C ILE A 48 9.61 -26.79 0.64
N SER A 49 9.91 -27.73 -0.26
CA SER A 49 11.15 -27.73 -1.06
C SER A 49 11.29 -26.44 -1.88
N GLU A 50 10.20 -25.98 -2.52
CA GLU A 50 10.19 -24.73 -3.29
C GLU A 50 10.47 -23.52 -2.39
N VAL A 51 9.81 -23.40 -1.23
CA VAL A 51 10.03 -22.28 -0.31
C VAL A 51 11.44 -22.33 0.29
N GLU A 52 11.97 -23.49 0.67
CA GLU A 52 13.32 -23.63 1.23
C GLU A 52 14.41 -23.29 0.20
N SER A 53 14.25 -23.75 -1.04
CA SER A 53 15.20 -23.49 -2.13
C SER A 53 15.09 -22.09 -2.73
N ALA A 54 13.99 -21.38 -2.48
CA ALA A 54 13.74 -20.04 -3.01
C ALA A 54 14.85 -19.04 -2.66
N LYS A 55 15.44 -18.44 -3.69
CA LYS A 55 16.48 -17.41 -3.59
C LYS A 55 16.24 -16.41 -4.71
N PHE A 56 16.21 -15.12 -4.37
CA PHE A 56 15.83 -14.10 -5.34
C PHE A 56 16.87 -12.99 -5.40
N THR A 57 17.10 -12.47 -6.60
CA THR A 57 17.92 -11.28 -6.83
C THR A 57 17.07 -10.03 -7.05
N ASN A 58 15.79 -10.21 -7.41
CA ASN A 58 14.85 -9.13 -7.66
C ASN A 58 13.56 -9.34 -6.85
N ILE A 59 13.08 -8.27 -6.23
CA ILE A 59 11.86 -8.27 -5.42
C ILE A 59 10.59 -8.50 -6.27
N ALA A 60 10.62 -8.20 -7.57
CA ALA A 60 9.54 -8.54 -8.48
C ALA A 60 9.33 -10.07 -8.60
N ASP A 61 10.42 -10.84 -8.56
CA ASP A 61 10.37 -12.31 -8.61
C ASP A 61 9.83 -12.87 -7.29
N VAL A 62 10.18 -12.25 -6.15
CA VAL A 62 9.59 -12.57 -4.83
C VAL A 62 8.07 -12.36 -4.88
N GLU A 63 7.62 -11.25 -5.45
CA GLU A 63 6.19 -10.97 -5.57
C GLU A 63 5.47 -12.01 -6.46
N ALA A 64 6.07 -12.37 -7.59
CA ALA A 64 5.55 -13.41 -8.47
C ALA A 64 5.48 -14.77 -7.77
N PHE A 65 6.54 -15.13 -7.03
CA PHE A 65 6.61 -16.36 -6.24
C PHE A 65 5.55 -16.39 -5.14
N VAL A 66 5.40 -15.32 -4.36
CA VAL A 66 4.38 -15.23 -3.32
C VAL A 66 2.98 -15.36 -3.91
N ASN A 67 2.71 -14.70 -5.04
CA ASN A 67 1.43 -14.84 -5.73
C ASN A 67 1.16 -16.28 -6.22
N TRP A 68 2.20 -16.98 -6.68
CA TRP A 68 2.09 -18.40 -7.03
C TRP A 68 1.82 -19.25 -5.79
N LEU A 69 2.59 -19.05 -4.71
CA LEU A 69 2.49 -19.80 -3.47
C LEU A 69 1.11 -19.63 -2.83
N ASP A 70 0.61 -18.40 -2.74
CA ASP A 70 -0.70 -18.11 -2.19
C ASP A 70 -1.82 -18.72 -3.05
N ARG A 71 -1.65 -18.80 -4.37
CA ARG A 71 -2.59 -19.54 -5.24
C ARG A 71 -2.54 -21.04 -4.98
N GLN A 72 -1.35 -21.62 -4.80
CA GLN A 72 -1.22 -23.04 -4.46
C GLN A 72 -1.85 -23.36 -3.10
N LEU A 73 -1.68 -22.49 -2.10
CA LEU A 73 -2.23 -22.69 -0.77
C LEU A 73 -3.73 -22.35 -0.69
N SER A 74 -4.26 -21.56 -1.63
CA SER A 74 -5.70 -21.25 -1.69
C SER A 74 -6.60 -22.45 -1.96
N SER A 75 -6.06 -23.59 -2.40
CA SER A 75 -6.82 -24.83 -2.55
C SER A 75 -7.08 -25.56 -1.23
N LEU A 76 -6.40 -25.18 -0.15
CA LEU A 76 -6.57 -25.77 1.19
C LEU A 76 -7.83 -25.23 1.87
N VAL A 77 -8.50 -26.08 2.66
CA VAL A 77 -9.69 -25.68 3.44
C VAL A 77 -9.34 -24.62 4.49
N ASP A 78 -8.22 -24.80 5.18
CA ASP A 78 -7.62 -23.79 6.07
C ASP A 78 -6.09 -23.94 6.01
N GLU A 79 -5.45 -23.01 5.31
CA GLU A 79 -3.99 -22.97 5.14
C GLU A 79 -3.27 -23.13 6.49
N ARG A 80 -3.64 -22.36 7.51
CA ARG A 80 -2.92 -22.35 8.78
C ARG A 80 -3.14 -23.65 9.56
N ALA A 81 -4.37 -24.16 9.57
CA ALA A 81 -4.65 -25.41 10.27
C ALA A 81 -4.03 -26.62 9.57
N VAL A 82 -4.04 -26.66 8.24
CA VAL A 82 -3.40 -27.74 7.46
C VAL A 82 -1.88 -27.68 7.63
N LEU A 83 -1.25 -26.53 7.39
CA LEU A 83 0.21 -26.38 7.46
C LEU A 83 0.78 -26.65 8.86
N LYS A 84 0.00 -26.45 9.94
CA LYS A 84 0.40 -26.81 11.30
C LYS A 84 0.72 -28.29 11.49
N HIS A 85 0.17 -29.17 10.65
CA HIS A 85 0.44 -30.61 10.70
C HIS A 85 1.75 -30.99 9.99
N PHE A 86 2.40 -30.05 9.30
CA PHE A 86 3.66 -30.25 8.58
C PHE A 86 4.81 -29.54 9.32
N PRO A 87 5.55 -30.22 10.20
CA PRO A 87 6.58 -29.58 11.04
C PRO A 87 7.79 -29.05 10.24
N GLN A 88 7.96 -29.49 9.00
CA GLN A 88 8.99 -29.00 8.08
C GLN A 88 8.57 -27.75 7.32
N TRP A 89 7.32 -27.27 7.49
CA TRP A 89 6.88 -26.05 6.82
C TRP A 89 7.76 -24.86 7.24
N PRO A 90 8.43 -24.18 6.28
CA PRO A 90 9.33 -23.06 6.58
C PRO A 90 8.56 -21.76 6.83
N GLU A 91 7.70 -21.76 7.87
CA GLU A 91 6.75 -20.70 8.22
C GLU A 91 7.42 -19.32 8.26
N ARG A 92 8.56 -19.22 8.96
CA ARG A 92 9.29 -17.96 9.08
C ARG A 92 9.75 -17.40 7.73
N LYS A 93 10.17 -18.27 6.81
CA LYS A 93 10.64 -17.85 5.48
C LYS A 93 9.45 -17.45 4.61
N ALA A 94 8.38 -18.25 4.60
CA ALA A 94 7.15 -17.96 3.87
C ALA A 94 6.53 -16.62 4.32
N ASP A 95 6.43 -16.39 5.63
CA ASP A 95 5.91 -15.14 6.18
C ASP A 95 6.79 -13.95 5.84
N THR A 96 8.12 -14.11 5.88
CA THR A 96 9.04 -13.03 5.52
C THR A 96 8.97 -12.70 4.01
N LEU A 97 8.82 -13.71 3.15
CA LEU A 97 8.59 -13.52 1.72
C LEU A 97 7.30 -12.74 1.45
N ARG A 98 6.20 -13.12 2.11
CA ARG A 98 4.92 -12.42 2.03
C ARG A 98 5.02 -10.98 2.54
N GLU A 99 5.66 -10.77 3.68
CA GLU A 99 5.91 -9.43 4.23
C GLU A 99 6.67 -8.56 3.23
N ALA A 100 7.77 -9.07 2.66
CA ALA A 100 8.59 -8.36 1.69
C ALA A 100 7.81 -8.02 0.40
N ALA A 101 7.09 -9.01 -0.16
CA ALA A 101 6.27 -8.82 -1.35
C ALA A 101 5.16 -7.79 -1.13
N CYS A 102 4.48 -7.84 0.02
CA CYS A 102 3.42 -6.91 0.39
C CYS A 102 3.96 -5.49 0.53
N ASN A 103 5.01 -5.30 1.33
CA ASN A 103 5.63 -3.98 1.54
C ASN A 103 6.09 -3.33 0.24
N TYR A 104 6.76 -4.12 -0.63
CA TYR A 104 7.21 -3.63 -1.92
C TYR A 104 6.03 -3.24 -2.83
N ARG A 105 5.01 -4.11 -2.91
CA ARG A 105 3.81 -3.90 -3.73
C ARG A 105 3.08 -2.63 -3.31
N ASP A 106 2.88 -2.41 -2.01
CA ASP A 106 2.17 -1.24 -1.50
C ASP A 106 2.89 0.06 -1.86
N LEU A 107 4.21 0.11 -1.65
CA LEU A 107 5.03 1.27 -1.99
C LEU A 107 5.08 1.49 -3.51
N ARG A 108 5.18 0.42 -4.30
CA ARG A 108 5.14 0.49 -5.77
C ARG A 108 3.80 1.02 -6.25
N ASN A 109 2.69 0.54 -5.69
CA ASN A 109 1.35 0.98 -6.06
C ASN A 109 1.15 2.47 -5.74
N LEU A 110 1.61 2.92 -4.56
CA LEU A 110 1.60 4.33 -4.20
C LEU A 110 2.46 5.18 -5.15
N LYS A 111 3.66 4.71 -5.49
CA LYS A 111 4.51 5.37 -6.50
C LYS A 111 3.77 5.50 -7.84
N SER A 112 3.13 4.43 -8.29
CA SER A 112 2.36 4.43 -9.53
C SER A 112 1.18 5.40 -9.47
N GLU A 113 0.44 5.44 -8.37
CA GLU A 113 -0.66 6.40 -8.13
C GLU A 113 -0.18 7.85 -8.26
N VAL A 114 0.98 8.18 -7.68
CA VAL A 114 1.62 9.50 -7.78
C VAL A 114 2.10 9.78 -9.20
N THR A 115 2.73 8.80 -9.83
CA THR A 115 3.31 8.95 -11.17
C THR A 115 2.22 9.07 -12.23
N SER A 116 1.06 8.45 -12.05
CA SER A 116 -0.09 8.56 -12.94
C SER A 116 -1.04 9.70 -12.55
N PHE A 117 -0.67 10.53 -11.58
CA PHE A 117 -1.53 11.63 -11.16
C PHE A 117 -1.68 12.64 -12.30
N GLU A 118 -2.92 12.99 -12.59
CA GLU A 118 -3.30 14.01 -13.56
C GLU A 118 -4.32 14.94 -12.89
N ASP A 119 -4.07 16.25 -12.97
CA ASP A 119 -4.99 17.23 -12.40
C ASP A 119 -6.29 17.30 -13.21
N ASN A 120 -7.42 17.24 -12.50
CA ASN A 120 -8.72 17.47 -13.13
C ASN A 120 -9.02 18.97 -13.16
N MET A 121 -8.81 19.57 -14.34
CA MET A 121 -9.07 20.99 -14.58
C MET A 121 -10.54 21.42 -14.37
N LYS A 122 -11.49 20.48 -14.31
CA LYS A 122 -12.92 20.75 -14.03
C LYS A 122 -13.24 20.79 -12.54
N GLU A 123 -12.39 20.23 -11.70
CA GLU A 123 -12.58 20.21 -10.25
C GLU A 123 -12.26 21.60 -9.65
N PRO A 124 -12.92 22.05 -8.57
CA PRO A 124 -12.54 23.25 -7.85
C PRO A 124 -11.09 23.23 -7.36
N THR A 125 -10.36 24.33 -7.51
CA THR A 125 -8.92 24.43 -7.18
C THR A 125 -8.61 23.99 -5.75
N ILE A 126 -9.43 24.38 -4.76
CA ILE A 126 -9.23 23.98 -3.35
C ILE A 126 -9.27 22.44 -3.17
N LEU A 127 -10.15 21.75 -3.90
CA LEU A 127 -10.28 20.29 -3.80
C LEU A 127 -9.10 19.58 -4.47
N ALA A 128 -8.70 20.05 -5.65
CA ALA A 128 -7.52 19.54 -6.35
C ALA A 128 -6.24 19.68 -5.51
N LEU A 129 -6.01 20.86 -4.92
CA LEU A 129 -4.84 21.11 -4.05
C LEU A 129 -4.86 20.21 -2.80
N ARG A 130 -6.02 20.05 -2.14
CA ARG A 130 -6.15 19.14 -0.99
C ARG A 130 -5.86 17.68 -1.34
N ARG A 131 -6.27 17.24 -2.53
CA ARG A 131 -5.98 15.88 -3.00
C ARG A 131 -4.48 15.67 -3.23
N MET A 132 -3.80 16.64 -3.84
CA MET A 132 -2.35 16.62 -4.02
C MET A 132 -1.62 16.62 -2.67
N GLU A 133 -2.06 17.45 -1.71
CA GLU A 133 -1.53 17.48 -0.33
C GLU A 133 -1.70 16.13 0.38
N ALA A 134 -2.90 15.54 0.32
CA ALA A 134 -3.16 14.24 0.95
C ALA A 134 -2.31 13.12 0.35
N LEU A 135 -2.04 13.17 -0.97
CA LEU A 135 -1.19 12.21 -1.64
C LEU A 135 0.29 12.39 -1.25
N GLN A 136 0.76 13.64 -1.15
CA GLN A 136 2.09 13.95 -0.62
C GLN A 136 2.25 13.49 0.83
N ASP A 137 1.24 13.70 1.69
CA ASP A 137 1.25 13.24 3.08
C ASP A 137 1.32 11.71 3.19
N ARG A 138 0.65 10.98 2.29
CA ARG A 138 0.74 9.51 2.22
C ARG A 138 2.13 9.06 1.80
N LEU A 139 2.73 9.75 0.83
CA LEU A 139 4.06 9.45 0.32
C LEU A 139 5.13 9.64 1.39
N GLU A 140 5.13 10.79 2.06
CA GLU A 140 6.07 11.10 3.15
C GLU A 140 5.94 10.12 4.32
N ARG A 141 4.71 9.81 4.73
CA ARG A 141 4.46 8.83 5.81
C ARG A 141 4.96 7.44 5.45
N SER A 142 4.69 6.98 4.23
CA SER A 142 5.09 5.64 3.77
C SER A 142 6.61 5.53 3.66
N VAL A 143 7.26 6.54 3.08
CA VAL A 143 8.72 6.61 2.98
C VAL A 143 9.36 6.65 4.37
N SER A 144 8.90 7.54 5.25
CA SER A 144 9.43 7.65 6.61
C SER A 144 9.24 6.37 7.42
N SER A 145 8.10 5.68 7.23
CA SER A 145 7.84 4.41 7.90
C SER A 145 8.81 3.32 7.42
N ALA A 146 8.99 3.20 6.11
CA ALA A 146 9.92 2.22 5.53
C ALA A 146 11.38 2.51 5.93
N GLU A 147 11.81 3.78 6.01
CA GLU A 147 13.15 4.15 6.47
C GLU A 147 13.39 3.76 7.93
N ARG A 148 12.40 3.91 8.81
CA ARG A 148 12.50 3.52 10.23
C ARG A 148 12.64 2.01 10.43
N THR A 149 11.93 1.22 9.62
CA THR A 149 11.94 -0.25 9.74
C THR A 149 13.01 -0.92 8.87
N ARG A 150 13.71 -0.16 8.02
CA ARG A 150 14.68 -0.66 7.04
C ARG A 150 15.78 -1.54 7.65
N GLU A 151 16.39 -1.13 8.76
CA GLU A 151 17.52 -1.88 9.33
C GLU A 151 17.08 -3.26 9.85
N SER A 152 15.94 -3.32 10.55
CA SER A 152 15.41 -4.57 11.07
C SER A 152 14.85 -5.48 9.96
N ALA A 153 14.16 -4.90 8.96
CA ALA A 153 13.65 -5.63 7.81
C ALA A 153 14.79 -6.19 6.94
N SER A 154 15.80 -5.38 6.62
CA SER A 154 16.94 -5.81 5.80
C SER A 154 17.74 -6.94 6.44
N LYS A 155 17.86 -6.96 7.78
CA LYS A 155 18.47 -8.09 8.49
C LYS A 155 17.68 -9.37 8.27
N LYS A 156 16.36 -9.34 8.51
CA LYS A 156 15.48 -10.49 8.28
C LYS A 156 15.50 -10.97 6.82
N TYR A 157 15.49 -10.03 5.88
CA TYR A 157 15.50 -10.35 4.45
C TYR A 157 16.81 -11.01 4.03
N ARG A 158 17.95 -10.55 4.55
CA ARG A 158 19.26 -11.19 4.33
C ARG A 158 19.30 -12.62 4.85
N ASP A 159 18.74 -12.90 6.03
CA ASP A 159 18.69 -14.24 6.62
C ASP A 159 17.99 -15.26 5.70
N PHE A 160 17.03 -14.80 4.88
CA PHE A 160 16.26 -15.63 3.94
C PHE A 160 16.59 -15.42 2.47
N GLN A 161 17.67 -14.70 2.15
CA GLN A 161 18.10 -14.41 0.78
C GLN A 161 17.03 -13.68 -0.06
N ILE A 162 16.33 -12.75 0.59
CA ILE A 162 15.35 -11.86 0.00
C ILE A 162 16.05 -10.53 -0.34
N PRO A 163 15.90 -10.00 -1.56
CA PRO A 163 16.49 -8.73 -1.95
C PRO A 163 15.87 -7.59 -1.14
N TRP A 164 16.72 -6.71 -0.63
CA TRP A 164 16.35 -5.59 0.24
C TRP A 164 16.86 -4.25 -0.29
N GLU A 165 17.68 -4.27 -1.34
CA GLU A 165 18.30 -3.12 -1.99
C GLU A 165 17.26 -2.14 -2.55
N TRP A 166 16.05 -2.61 -2.86
CA TRP A 166 14.92 -1.77 -3.25
C TRP A 166 14.51 -0.78 -2.15
N MET A 167 14.86 -1.03 -0.88
CA MET A 167 14.62 -0.14 0.26
C MET A 167 15.68 0.98 0.40
N LEU A 168 16.71 0.99 -0.44
CA LEU A 168 17.72 2.05 -0.44
C LEU A 168 17.23 3.27 -1.22
N ASP A 169 17.84 4.43 -0.97
CA ASP A 169 17.57 5.65 -1.74
C ASP A 169 17.91 5.52 -3.22
N SER A 170 18.79 4.58 -3.60
CA SER A 170 19.04 4.22 -5.01
C SER A 170 17.94 3.34 -5.63
N GLY A 171 17.04 2.79 -4.81
CA GLY A 171 15.98 1.86 -5.19
C GLY A 171 14.60 2.52 -5.31
N LEU A 172 13.57 1.81 -4.83
CA LEU A 172 12.18 2.28 -4.86
C LEU A 172 11.99 3.55 -4.02
N MET A 173 12.71 3.68 -2.89
CA MET A 173 12.59 4.83 -2.00
C MET A 173 12.95 6.15 -2.68
N GLY A 174 14.07 6.18 -3.42
CA GLY A 174 14.43 7.35 -4.21
C GLY A 174 13.45 7.63 -5.34
N GLN A 175 12.96 6.59 -6.01
CA GLN A 175 11.93 6.76 -7.05
C GLN A 175 10.63 7.35 -6.49
N MET A 176 10.22 6.94 -5.30
CA MET A 176 9.07 7.53 -4.60
C MET A 176 9.31 9.00 -4.27
N LYS A 177 10.47 9.31 -3.67
CA LYS A 177 10.89 10.70 -3.40
C LYS A 177 10.86 11.55 -4.67
N LEU A 178 11.44 11.08 -5.77
CA LEU A 178 11.44 11.79 -7.05
C LEU A 178 10.04 11.90 -7.69
N SER A 179 9.16 10.91 -7.51
CA SER A 179 7.79 10.97 -8.05
C SER A 179 6.97 12.13 -7.45
N SER A 180 7.29 12.58 -6.23
CA SER A 180 6.66 13.75 -5.61
C SER A 180 6.85 15.04 -6.41
N LEU A 181 7.91 15.15 -7.22
CA LEU A 181 8.17 16.31 -8.08
C LEU A 181 7.05 16.52 -9.10
N ARG A 182 6.41 15.44 -9.56
CA ARG A 182 5.23 15.52 -10.43
C ARG A 182 4.06 16.21 -9.72
N LEU A 183 3.82 15.88 -8.45
CA LEU A 183 2.78 16.55 -7.65
C LEU A 183 3.10 18.02 -7.46
N ALA A 184 4.36 18.38 -7.18
CA ALA A 184 4.76 19.78 -7.11
C ALA A 184 4.49 20.53 -8.42
N ASN A 185 4.80 19.92 -9.57
CA ASN A 185 4.51 20.53 -10.87
C ASN A 185 3.03 20.79 -11.06
N GLU A 186 2.18 19.77 -10.88
CA GLU A 186 0.74 19.93 -11.06
C GLU A 186 0.14 20.93 -10.07
N TYR A 187 0.61 20.93 -8.83
CA TYR A 187 0.20 21.88 -7.79
C TYR A 187 0.52 23.33 -8.17
N MET A 188 1.75 23.59 -8.61
CA MET A 188 2.18 24.92 -9.01
C MET A 188 1.49 25.38 -10.29
N LYS A 189 1.39 24.52 -11.32
CA LYS A 189 0.65 24.80 -12.56
C LYS A 189 -0.81 25.18 -12.26
N ARG A 190 -1.44 24.47 -11.32
CA ARG A 190 -2.82 24.74 -10.92
C ARG A 190 -2.97 26.12 -10.28
N ILE A 191 -2.06 26.49 -9.38
CA ILE A 191 -2.05 27.82 -8.73
C ILE A 191 -1.78 28.93 -9.74
N ILE A 192 -0.79 28.74 -10.62
CA ILE A 192 -0.45 29.69 -11.69
C ILE A 192 -1.71 30.01 -12.52
N LYS A 193 -2.43 28.98 -12.94
CA LYS A 193 -3.65 29.13 -13.73
C LYS A 193 -4.77 29.83 -12.97
N GLU A 194 -5.00 29.47 -11.70
CA GLU A 194 -6.02 30.10 -10.87
C GLU A 194 -5.74 31.61 -10.71
N VAL A 195 -4.49 31.97 -10.38
CA VAL A 195 -4.04 33.36 -10.22
C VAL A 195 -4.19 34.16 -11.52
N GLN A 196 -3.87 33.57 -12.67
CA GLN A 196 -4.07 34.23 -13.96
C GLN A 196 -5.53 34.41 -14.36
N SER A 197 -6.44 33.59 -13.81
CA SER A 197 -7.87 33.60 -14.14
C SER A 197 -8.73 34.42 -13.17
N SER A 198 -8.19 34.82 -12.02
CA SER A 198 -8.91 35.50 -10.95
C SER A 198 -8.45 36.94 -10.82
N ASP A 199 -9.32 37.92 -11.07
CA ASP A 199 -9.02 39.36 -10.87
C ASP A 199 -9.06 39.80 -9.38
N CYS A 200 -8.77 38.90 -8.42
CA CYS A 200 -9.23 39.06 -7.03
C CYS A 200 -8.14 38.84 -5.97
N SER A 201 -8.24 39.57 -4.85
CA SER A 201 -7.27 39.75 -3.74
C SER A 201 -6.74 38.51 -3.00
N ARG A 202 -7.01 37.29 -3.48
CA ARG A 202 -6.64 36.01 -2.87
C ARG A 202 -5.37 35.40 -3.48
N GLU A 203 -4.79 36.05 -4.48
CA GLU A 203 -3.59 35.61 -5.21
C GLU A 203 -2.38 35.35 -4.29
N ASP A 204 -2.06 36.30 -3.39
CA ASP A 204 -0.87 36.20 -2.53
C ASP A 204 -0.91 34.98 -1.59
N ASN A 205 -2.10 34.62 -1.09
CA ASN A 205 -2.28 33.44 -0.25
C ASN A 205 -2.07 32.15 -1.04
N LEU A 206 -2.55 32.09 -2.29
CA LEU A 206 -2.36 30.93 -3.17
C LEU A 206 -0.90 30.79 -3.59
N LEU A 207 -0.24 31.88 -3.96
CA LEU A 207 1.18 31.88 -4.31
C LEU A 207 2.05 31.41 -3.13
N LEU A 208 1.79 31.94 -1.93
CA LEU A 208 2.49 31.51 -0.71
C LEU A 208 2.25 30.02 -0.43
N GLN A 209 1.02 29.52 -0.62
CA GLN A 209 0.70 28.11 -0.49
C GLN A 209 1.49 27.26 -1.50
N GLY A 210 1.55 27.68 -2.76
CA GLY A 210 2.34 27.07 -3.83
C GLY A 210 3.83 26.98 -3.49
N VAL A 211 4.43 28.07 -3.02
CA VAL A 211 5.84 28.10 -2.62
C VAL A 211 6.11 27.18 -1.43
N ARG A 212 5.23 27.17 -0.41
CA ARG A 212 5.37 26.27 0.75
C ARG A 212 5.30 24.80 0.34
N PHE A 213 4.35 24.46 -0.53
CA PHE A 213 4.20 23.09 -1.04
C PHE A 213 5.43 22.66 -1.85
N ALA A 214 5.88 23.52 -2.78
CA ALA A 214 7.06 23.27 -3.59
C ALA A 214 8.31 23.09 -2.72
N PHE A 215 8.51 23.93 -1.69
CA PHE A 215 9.64 23.80 -0.78
C PHE A 215 9.57 22.52 0.06
N ARG A 216 8.40 22.12 0.54
CA ARG A 216 8.19 20.84 1.24
C ARG A 216 8.62 19.67 0.36
N VAL A 217 8.16 19.63 -0.88
CA VAL A 217 8.52 18.60 -1.86
C VAL A 217 10.01 18.64 -2.18
N HIS A 218 10.61 19.83 -2.32
CA HIS A 218 12.06 19.98 -2.52
C HIS A 218 12.87 19.32 -1.41
N GLN A 219 12.53 19.58 -0.14
CA GLN A 219 13.22 18.99 1.01
C GLN A 219 13.05 17.47 1.06
N PHE A 220 11.85 16.98 0.71
CA PHE A 220 11.56 15.56 0.66
C PHE A 220 12.30 14.82 -0.46
N ALA A 221 12.34 15.40 -1.66
CA ALA A 221 12.97 14.81 -2.84
C ALA A 221 14.50 14.98 -2.87
N GLY A 222 15.05 15.90 -2.07
CA GLY A 222 16.46 16.25 -2.09
C GLY A 222 16.85 17.20 -3.23
N GLY A 223 15.89 17.92 -3.80
CA GLY A 223 16.11 18.83 -4.93
C GLY A 223 14.99 18.77 -5.98
N PHE A 224 15.01 19.74 -6.90
CA PHE A 224 14.12 19.74 -8.07
C PHE A 224 14.80 19.18 -9.31
N ASN A 225 14.00 18.60 -10.20
CA ASN A 225 14.42 18.32 -11.57
C ASN A 225 14.24 19.58 -12.45
N SER A 226 14.74 19.55 -13.68
CA SER A 226 14.68 20.70 -14.59
C SER A 226 13.26 21.19 -14.86
N GLU A 227 12.28 20.29 -14.99
CA GLU A 227 10.87 20.66 -15.22
C GLU A 227 10.27 21.40 -14.01
N THR A 228 10.56 20.92 -12.81
CA THR A 228 10.07 21.52 -11.57
C THR A 228 10.72 22.86 -11.27
N VAL A 229 12.01 23.02 -11.59
CA VAL A 229 12.67 24.33 -11.53
C VAL A 229 11.96 25.34 -12.44
N LEU A 230 11.69 24.98 -13.70
CA LEU A 230 11.01 25.88 -14.64
C LEU A 230 9.62 26.29 -14.14
N THR A 231 8.83 25.32 -13.66
CA THR A 231 7.49 25.60 -13.11
C THR A 231 7.56 26.50 -11.87
N PHE A 232 8.55 26.28 -11.00
CA PHE A 232 8.76 27.11 -9.81
C PHE A 232 9.21 28.53 -10.17
N GLU A 233 10.06 28.69 -11.18
CA GLU A 233 10.44 30.01 -11.69
C GLU A 233 9.25 30.78 -12.28
N GLU A 234 8.35 30.10 -12.98
CA GLU A 234 7.11 30.70 -13.48
C GLU A 234 6.22 31.19 -12.33
N LEU A 235 6.02 30.35 -11.30
CA LEU A 235 5.29 30.73 -10.09
C LEU A 235 5.89 31.99 -9.44
N LYS A 236 7.22 32.06 -9.35
CA LYS A 236 7.92 33.24 -8.81
C LYS A 236 7.72 34.49 -9.65
N LYS A 237 7.80 34.39 -10.99
CA LYS A 237 7.58 35.53 -11.90
C LYS A 237 6.19 36.14 -11.71
N ILE A 238 5.17 35.29 -11.57
CA ILE A 238 3.79 35.74 -11.34
C ILE A 238 3.67 36.47 -10.00
N GLY A 239 4.25 35.94 -8.93
CA GLY A 239 4.26 36.61 -7.63
C GLY A 239 4.96 37.97 -7.65
N THR A 240 6.08 38.10 -8.37
CA THR A 240 6.77 39.39 -8.49
C THR A 240 6.00 40.43 -9.31
N ASN A 241 5.17 39.99 -10.25
CA ASN A 241 4.34 40.87 -11.07
C ASN A 241 3.08 41.33 -10.31
N SER A 242 2.45 40.45 -9.52
CA SER A 242 1.30 40.81 -8.68
C SER A 242 1.68 41.85 -7.62
N SER A 243 2.83 41.71 -6.95
CA SER A 243 3.33 42.73 -6.00
C SER A 243 3.64 44.11 -6.61
N ARG A 244 3.88 44.20 -7.93
CA ARG A 244 4.12 45.48 -8.62
C ARG A 244 2.84 46.22 -9.02
N ASN A 245 1.73 45.50 -9.18
CA ASN A 245 0.45 46.08 -9.60
C ASN A 245 -0.44 46.55 -8.42
N GLY A 246 -0.10 46.18 -7.19
CA GLY A 246 -0.83 46.59 -5.97
C GLY A 246 -0.36 47.89 -5.32
N THR A 247 0.42 48.74 -6.00
CA THR A 247 0.97 50.01 -5.44
C THR A 247 0.54 51.26 -6.22
N LEU A 248 -0.73 51.33 -6.64
CA LEU A 248 -1.34 52.55 -7.20
C LEU A 248 -2.53 53.00 -6.35
#